data_AF-C1A1P0-F1
#
_entry.id   AF-C1A1P0-F1
#
_cell.length_a   1.000
_cell.length_b   1.000
_cell.length_c   1.000
_cell.angle_alpha   90.00
_cell.angle_beta   90.00
_cell.angle_gamma   90.00
#
_symmetry.space_group_name_H-M   'P 1'
#
loop_
_entity.id
_entity.type
_entity.pdbx_description
1 polymer ?
#
loop_
_entity_poly.entity_id
_entity_poly.type
_entity_poly.pdbx_seq_one_letter_code
_entity_poly.pdbx_strand_id
1 'polypeptide(L)'
;MCSDFVHSGHSPVVRILELSGSILLGRPLVTTILLILVVLAVVVFLVMKSQQRGSGHSATQLDDAKADARQAIERLGGQVYNLTGSDDASRQALADAAERYNAAGSQIDQAATPVQARLAKQTALEGLYYIRAARVAMGMDPGPEVPSIDGQKAAGSVTEDREVEFEGRKVAASPNPSSHTPNYYPGGRVAGRPVPAGWYSEPWWKPALVAGAWGLGSMMLFSTMFSGMAGVPYGAEAFAQGGDTGAGDSGDQGDSGDQGDSGDQGMDAGDSGADQGSVDNTDFTADGGGSDYGDFGGGDFGGGDFGGFDF
;
A
#
# COMPACT_ATOMS: atom_id res chain seq x y z
N MET A 1 76.24 57.85 -81.90
CA MET A 1 76.22 59.10 -81.12
C MET A 1 75.28 58.90 -79.95
N CYS A 2 75.80 59.18 -78.74
CA CYS A 2 75.12 59.58 -77.50
C CYS A 2 74.05 58.68 -76.84
N SER A 3 74.52 58.03 -75.77
CA SER A 3 74.04 57.96 -74.37
C SER A 3 72.71 58.56 -73.89
N ASP A 4 72.13 57.83 -72.92
CA ASP A 4 71.63 58.26 -71.59
C ASP A 4 70.12 58.32 -71.22
N PHE A 5 69.82 57.58 -70.13
CA PHE A 5 69.00 57.91 -68.93
C PHE A 5 67.46 57.65 -68.82
N VAL A 6 67.13 56.81 -67.80
CA VAL A 6 66.12 56.98 -66.70
C VAL A 6 64.70 56.37 -66.72
N HIS A 7 64.53 55.38 -65.80
CA HIS A 7 63.58 55.19 -64.67
C HIS A 7 62.04 55.05 -64.80
N SER A 8 61.54 54.14 -63.94
CA SER A 8 60.22 54.00 -63.28
C SER A 8 59.05 53.26 -63.95
N GLY A 9 58.87 52.00 -63.51
CA GLY A 9 57.76 51.56 -62.64
C GLY A 9 56.35 51.38 -63.24
N HIS A 10 55.83 50.14 -63.21
CA HIS A 10 54.54 49.72 -62.61
C HIS A 10 54.25 48.24 -62.90
N SER A 11 53.92 47.46 -61.87
CA SER A 11 53.34 46.11 -61.96
C SER A 11 51.82 46.16 -62.18
N PRO A 12 51.22 45.10 -62.76
CA PRO A 12 50.16 44.37 -62.05
C PRO A 12 50.30 42.85 -62.26
N VAL A 13 50.60 42.04 -61.23
CA VAL A 13 49.70 41.32 -60.30
C VAL A 13 48.38 40.74 -60.88
N VAL A 14 48.23 39.42 -60.62
CA VAL A 14 47.02 38.57 -60.48
C VAL A 14 46.29 38.12 -61.74
N ARG A 15 46.37 36.80 -62.05
CA ARG A 15 45.21 35.90 -62.29
C ARG A 15 45.66 34.42 -62.32
N ILE A 16 45.82 33.80 -61.16
CA ILE A 16 45.74 32.34 -61.01
C ILE A 16 45.14 32.06 -59.64
N LEU A 17 43.92 31.51 -59.59
CA LEU A 17 43.35 30.60 -58.57
C LEU A 17 41.83 30.73 -58.58
N GLU A 18 41.19 29.92 -59.42
CA GLU A 18 39.83 29.46 -59.17
C GLU A 18 39.80 27.96 -59.49
N LEU A 19 38.97 27.23 -58.76
CA LEU A 19 38.62 25.80 -58.92
C LEU A 19 39.41 24.79 -58.06
N SER A 20 39.15 24.81 -56.75
CA SER A 20 38.91 23.58 -55.98
C SER A 20 38.31 23.92 -54.63
N GLY A 21 36.99 23.83 -54.51
CA GLY A 21 36.31 24.10 -53.23
C GLY A 21 34.84 23.74 -53.24
N SER A 22 34.49 22.48 -53.57
CA SER A 22 33.07 22.09 -53.60
C SER A 22 32.75 20.63 -53.25
N ILE A 23 33.63 19.86 -52.58
CA ILE A 23 33.34 18.44 -52.29
C ILE A 23 33.50 18.03 -50.80
N LEU A 24 34.02 18.89 -49.91
CA LEU A 24 34.32 18.49 -48.52
C LEU A 24 33.24 18.78 -47.46
N LEU A 25 32.18 19.53 -47.76
CA LEU A 25 31.22 19.98 -46.74
C LEU A 25 30.10 18.99 -46.40
N GLY A 26 29.88 17.93 -47.21
CA GLY A 26 28.80 16.96 -46.97
C GLY A 26 29.18 15.78 -46.06
N ARG A 27 30.47 15.42 -45.97
CA ARG A 27 30.94 14.26 -45.20
C ARG A 27 30.90 14.44 -43.67
N PRO A 28 31.23 15.61 -43.07
CA PRO A 28 31.21 15.73 -41.61
C PRO A 28 29.78 15.71 -41.07
N LEU A 29 28.83 16.41 -41.72
CA LEU A 29 27.43 16.44 -41.31
C LEU A 29 26.76 15.06 -41.35
N VAL A 30 26.99 14.29 -42.41
CA VAL A 30 26.47 12.91 -42.51
C VAL A 30 27.05 12.03 -41.41
N THR A 31 28.34 12.17 -41.10
CA THR A 31 29.01 11.39 -40.04
C THR A 31 28.48 11.76 -38.65
N THR A 32 28.23 13.05 -38.39
CA THR A 32 27.66 13.53 -37.13
C THR A 32 26.23 13.03 -36.93
N ILE A 33 25.38 13.08 -37.96
CA ILE A 33 24.01 12.55 -37.90
C ILE A 33 24.01 11.04 -37.62
N LEU A 34 24.92 10.30 -38.25
CA LEU A 34 25.05 8.86 -38.07
C LEU A 34 25.50 8.51 -36.64
N LEU A 35 26.42 9.28 -36.06
CA LEU A 35 26.82 9.14 -34.65
C LEU A 35 25.68 9.39 -33.68
N ILE A 36 24.88 10.45 -33.92
CA ILE A 36 23.71 10.78 -33.07
C ILE A 36 22.68 9.65 -33.11
N LEU A 37 22.40 9.07 -34.28
CA LEU A 37 21.47 7.94 -34.43
C LEU A 37 21.96 6.69 -33.69
N VAL A 38 23.26 6.40 -33.73
CA VAL A 38 23.83 5.26 -33.00
C VAL A 38 23.73 5.47 -31.49
N VAL A 39 24.02 6.68 -31.00
CA VAL A 39 23.88 7.00 -29.57
C VAL A 39 22.41 6.87 -29.12
N LEU A 40 21.46 7.39 -29.90
CA LEU A 40 20.03 7.23 -29.64
C LEU A 40 19.61 5.76 -29.59
N ALA A 41 20.06 4.94 -30.55
CA ALA A 41 19.75 3.52 -30.58
C ALA A 41 20.32 2.78 -29.34
N VAL A 42 21.53 3.14 -28.91
CA VAL A 42 22.14 2.57 -27.69
C VAL A 42 21.37 2.99 -26.44
N VAL A 43 20.99 4.26 -26.32
CA VAL A 43 20.20 4.76 -25.19
C VAL A 43 18.84 4.05 -25.12
N VAL A 44 18.12 3.95 -26.24
CA VAL A 44 16.84 3.23 -26.32
C VAL A 44 17.01 1.75 -25.95
N PHE A 45 18.04 1.08 -26.47
CA PHE A 45 18.32 -0.32 -26.14
C PHE A 45 18.63 -0.54 -24.66
N LEU A 46 19.41 0.36 -24.04
CA LEU A 46 19.73 0.30 -22.62
C LEU A 46 18.49 0.52 -21.74
N VAL A 47 17.61 1.45 -22.11
CA VAL A 47 16.33 1.70 -21.41
C VAL A 47 15.38 0.51 -21.54
N MET A 48 15.25 -0.10 -22.73
CA MET A 48 14.41 -1.29 -22.90
C MET A 48 14.93 -2.47 -22.06
N LYS A 49 16.25 -2.67 -22.04
CA LYS A 49 16.88 -3.76 -21.28
C LYS A 49 16.79 -3.57 -19.75
N SER A 50 16.78 -2.32 -19.27
CA SER A 50 16.58 -2.05 -17.83
C SER A 50 15.12 -2.27 -17.41
N GLN A 51 14.14 -1.86 -18.22
CA GLN A 51 12.72 -2.08 -17.96
C GLN A 51 12.32 -3.56 -17.96
N GLN A 52 12.88 -4.37 -18.88
CA GLN A 52 12.60 -5.81 -18.94
C GLN A 52 13.14 -6.60 -17.74
N ARG A 53 14.23 -6.14 -17.10
CA ARG A 53 14.81 -6.82 -15.92
C ARG A 53 14.00 -6.60 -14.64
N GLY A 54 13.34 -5.45 -14.47
CA GLY A 54 12.47 -5.18 -13.31
C GLY A 54 11.11 -5.89 -13.40
N SER A 55 10.56 -6.02 -14.60
CA SER A 55 9.20 -6.54 -14.81
C SER A 55 9.05 -8.02 -14.42
N GLY A 56 10.03 -8.87 -14.78
CA GLY A 56 9.98 -10.31 -14.46
C GLY A 56 10.07 -10.62 -12.96
N HIS A 57 10.91 -9.89 -12.22
CA HIS A 57 11.01 -10.05 -10.75
C HIS A 57 9.74 -9.61 -10.03
N SER A 58 9.07 -8.56 -10.51
CA SER A 58 7.82 -8.07 -9.91
C SER A 58 6.65 -9.03 -10.13
N ALA A 59 6.58 -9.67 -11.31
CA ALA A 59 5.55 -10.64 -11.64
C ALA A 59 5.65 -11.89 -10.77
N THR A 60 6.86 -12.47 -10.64
CA THR A 60 7.08 -13.64 -9.77
C THR A 60 6.75 -13.32 -8.31
N GLN A 61 7.16 -12.16 -7.79
CA GLN A 61 6.80 -11.75 -6.41
C GLN A 61 5.30 -11.59 -6.20
N LEU A 62 4.57 -11.12 -7.21
CA LEU A 62 3.11 -11.01 -7.15
C LEU A 62 2.47 -12.40 -7.13
N ASP A 63 2.92 -13.30 -7.99
CA ASP A 63 2.39 -14.66 -8.07
C ASP A 63 2.64 -15.45 -6.78
N ASP A 64 3.84 -15.33 -6.20
CA ASP A 64 4.18 -15.93 -4.91
C ASP A 64 3.31 -15.37 -3.77
N ALA A 65 3.15 -14.05 -3.71
CA ALA A 65 2.28 -13.40 -2.71
C ALA A 65 0.81 -13.81 -2.88
N LYS A 66 0.35 -13.99 -4.13
CA LYS A 66 -1.01 -14.48 -4.41
C LYS A 66 -1.20 -15.93 -3.99
N ALA A 67 -0.22 -16.79 -4.25
CA ALA A 67 -0.28 -18.19 -3.84
C ALA A 67 -0.35 -18.32 -2.31
N ASP A 68 0.48 -17.58 -1.59
CA ASP A 68 0.50 -17.53 -0.12
C ASP A 68 -0.84 -17.01 0.46
N ALA A 69 -1.39 -15.95 -0.13
CA ALA A 69 -2.71 -15.45 0.26
C ALA A 69 -3.84 -16.46 -0.01
N ARG A 70 -3.85 -17.08 -1.20
CA ARG A 70 -4.85 -18.10 -1.57
C ARG A 70 -4.82 -19.30 -0.63
N GLN A 71 -3.65 -19.77 -0.23
CA GLN A 71 -3.52 -20.85 0.75
C GLN A 71 -4.24 -20.51 2.07
N ALA A 72 -4.07 -19.27 2.58
CA ALA A 72 -4.75 -18.83 3.79
C ALA A 72 -6.28 -18.72 3.60
N ILE A 73 -6.73 -18.22 2.44
CA ILE A 73 -8.15 -18.06 2.08
C ILE A 73 -8.83 -19.43 1.92
N GLU A 74 -8.20 -20.38 1.25
CA GLU A 74 -8.72 -21.74 1.08
C GLU A 74 -8.84 -22.46 2.43
N ARG A 75 -7.83 -22.31 3.30
CA ARG A 75 -7.89 -22.81 4.67
C ARG A 75 -9.06 -22.21 5.45
N LEU A 76 -9.29 -20.91 5.31
CA LEU A 76 -10.41 -20.22 5.95
C LEU A 76 -11.75 -20.72 5.41
N GLY A 77 -11.92 -20.75 4.08
CA GLY A 77 -13.15 -21.22 3.43
C GLY A 77 -13.50 -22.65 3.84
N GLY A 78 -12.51 -23.55 3.89
CA GLY A 78 -12.71 -24.92 4.36
C GLY A 78 -13.22 -25.00 5.81
N GLN A 79 -12.92 -24.04 6.68
CA GLN A 79 -13.48 -24.01 8.03
C GLN A 79 -14.86 -23.37 8.07
N VAL A 80 -15.08 -22.27 7.33
CA VAL A 80 -16.37 -21.57 7.24
C VAL A 80 -17.47 -22.51 6.75
N TYR A 81 -17.21 -23.35 5.74
CA TYR A 81 -18.23 -24.26 5.20
C TYR A 81 -18.46 -25.53 6.02
N ASN A 82 -17.52 -25.92 6.89
CA ASN A 82 -17.57 -27.19 7.63
C ASN A 82 -18.00 -27.03 9.09
N LEU A 83 -18.04 -25.81 9.63
CA LEU A 83 -18.44 -25.54 11.01
C LEU A 83 -19.86 -24.97 11.05
N THR A 84 -20.62 -25.36 12.07
CA THR A 84 -21.95 -24.81 12.37
C THR A 84 -22.00 -24.46 13.85
N GLY A 85 -22.29 -23.20 14.16
CA GLY A 85 -22.25 -22.69 15.54
C GLY A 85 -23.34 -23.27 16.42
N SER A 86 -22.98 -23.77 17.60
CA SER A 86 -23.90 -24.35 18.59
C SER A 86 -24.52 -23.32 19.54
N ASP A 87 -23.91 -22.16 19.67
CA ASP A 87 -24.23 -21.11 20.64
C ASP A 87 -24.07 -19.72 19.99
N ASP A 88 -24.46 -18.66 20.69
CA ASP A 88 -24.46 -17.31 20.12
C ASP A 88 -23.05 -16.80 19.81
N ALA A 89 -22.08 -17.11 20.69
CA ALA A 89 -20.70 -16.69 20.52
C ALA A 89 -20.04 -17.39 19.30
N SER A 90 -20.28 -18.70 19.14
CA SER A 90 -19.79 -19.45 17.98
C SER A 90 -20.49 -19.07 16.69
N ARG A 91 -21.81 -18.83 16.70
CA ARG A 91 -22.55 -18.33 15.53
C ARG A 91 -22.03 -16.96 15.08
N GLN A 92 -21.85 -16.03 16.02
CA GLN A 92 -21.34 -14.69 15.73
C GLN A 92 -19.92 -14.76 15.16
N ALA A 93 -19.01 -15.52 15.81
CA ALA A 93 -17.65 -15.67 15.33
C ALA A 93 -17.59 -16.34 13.94
N LEU A 94 -18.44 -17.33 13.63
CA LEU A 94 -18.51 -17.90 12.29
C LEU A 94 -19.04 -16.91 11.24
N ALA A 95 -19.99 -16.05 11.62
CA ALA A 95 -20.47 -14.99 10.74
C ALA A 95 -19.36 -13.97 10.44
N ASP A 96 -18.65 -13.47 11.46
CA ASP A 96 -17.51 -12.57 11.27
C ASP A 96 -16.39 -13.27 10.45
N ALA A 97 -16.16 -14.57 10.61
CA ALA A 97 -15.22 -15.34 9.78
C ALA A 97 -15.65 -15.41 8.31
N ALA A 98 -16.94 -15.62 8.03
CA ALA A 98 -17.49 -15.66 6.67
C ALA A 98 -17.40 -14.29 5.99
N GLU A 99 -17.63 -13.19 6.73
CA GLU A 99 -17.40 -11.83 6.24
C GLU A 99 -15.94 -11.64 5.80
N ARG A 100 -14.98 -12.08 6.63
CA ARG A 100 -13.56 -12.01 6.29
C ARG A 100 -13.19 -12.89 5.10
N TYR A 101 -13.81 -14.06 4.95
CA TYR A 101 -13.60 -14.94 3.79
C TYR A 101 -14.04 -14.25 2.49
N ASN A 102 -15.24 -13.67 2.47
CA ASN A 102 -15.75 -12.95 1.31
C ASN A 102 -14.88 -11.72 0.96
N ALA A 103 -14.49 -10.95 1.98
CA ALA A 103 -13.61 -9.80 1.81
C ALA A 103 -12.24 -10.22 1.25
N ALA A 104 -11.59 -11.21 1.85
CA ALA A 104 -10.28 -11.71 1.40
C ALA A 104 -10.34 -12.27 -0.02
N GLY A 105 -11.42 -13.00 -0.36
CA GLY A 105 -11.69 -13.48 -1.72
C GLY A 105 -11.75 -12.34 -2.74
N SER A 106 -12.57 -11.32 -2.46
CA SER A 106 -12.68 -10.15 -3.35
C SER A 106 -11.36 -9.37 -3.48
N GLN A 107 -10.61 -9.24 -2.38
CA GLN A 107 -9.32 -8.53 -2.36
C GLN A 107 -8.26 -9.27 -3.17
N ILE A 108 -8.17 -10.60 -3.04
CA ILE A 108 -7.16 -11.38 -3.77
C ILE A 108 -7.44 -11.44 -5.26
N ASP A 109 -8.72 -11.48 -5.65
CA ASP A 109 -9.14 -11.49 -7.05
C ASP A 109 -8.79 -10.18 -7.76
N GLN A 110 -8.85 -9.05 -7.04
CA GLN A 110 -8.54 -7.72 -7.55
C GLN A 110 -7.06 -7.32 -7.37
N ALA A 111 -6.25 -8.10 -6.64
CA ALA A 111 -4.88 -7.74 -6.31
C ALA A 111 -3.99 -7.63 -7.57
N ALA A 112 -3.39 -6.46 -7.76
CA ALA A 112 -2.43 -6.13 -8.82
C ALA A 112 -0.99 -5.94 -8.30
N THR A 113 -0.79 -5.89 -6.97
CA THR A 113 0.53 -5.73 -6.35
C THR A 113 0.78 -6.75 -5.24
N PRO A 114 2.05 -7.09 -4.94
CA PRO A 114 2.37 -8.00 -3.84
C PRO A 114 1.82 -7.52 -2.49
N VAL A 115 1.78 -6.19 -2.27
CA VAL A 115 1.21 -5.59 -1.05
C VAL A 115 -0.29 -5.86 -0.96
N GLN A 116 -1.04 -5.69 -2.06
CA GLN A 116 -2.48 -6.00 -2.08
C GLN A 116 -2.76 -7.49 -1.80
N ALA A 117 -1.94 -8.40 -2.33
CA ALA A 117 -2.04 -9.82 -2.02
C ALA A 117 -1.76 -10.11 -0.52
N ARG A 118 -0.76 -9.46 0.08
CA ARG A 118 -0.47 -9.57 1.51
C ARG A 118 -1.61 -9.02 2.39
N LEU A 119 -2.25 -7.92 1.98
CA LEU A 119 -3.45 -7.41 2.68
C LEU A 119 -4.59 -8.43 2.62
N ALA A 120 -4.83 -9.07 1.47
CA ALA A 120 -5.81 -10.14 1.36
C ALA A 120 -5.49 -11.33 2.30
N LYS A 121 -4.21 -11.69 2.41
CA LYS A 121 -3.74 -12.69 3.38
C LYS A 121 -4.03 -12.26 4.82
N GLN A 122 -3.76 -11.00 5.20
CA GLN A 122 -4.07 -10.49 6.54
C GLN A 122 -5.57 -10.61 6.86
N THR A 123 -6.43 -10.22 5.92
CA THR A 123 -7.90 -10.40 6.06
C THR A 123 -8.26 -11.87 6.29
N ALA A 124 -7.63 -12.80 5.56
CA ALA A 124 -7.87 -14.23 5.76
C ALA A 124 -7.37 -14.73 7.13
N LEU A 125 -6.21 -14.24 7.60
CA LEU A 125 -5.69 -14.55 8.94
C LEU A 125 -6.63 -14.06 10.05
N GLU A 126 -7.21 -12.86 9.90
CA GLU A 126 -8.25 -12.36 10.81
C GLU A 126 -9.45 -13.31 10.84
N GLY A 127 -9.93 -13.76 9.68
CA GLY A 127 -10.98 -14.78 9.57
C GLY A 127 -10.62 -16.09 10.30
N LEU A 128 -9.36 -16.52 10.21
CA LEU A 128 -8.89 -17.74 10.89
C LEU A 128 -8.85 -17.58 12.42
N TYR A 129 -8.61 -16.38 12.94
CA TYR A 129 -8.78 -16.10 14.37
C TYR A 129 -10.26 -16.18 14.79
N TYR A 130 -11.19 -15.72 13.96
CA TYR A 130 -12.62 -15.89 14.21
C TYR A 130 -13.05 -17.37 14.19
N ILE A 131 -12.53 -18.17 13.26
CA ILE A 131 -12.72 -19.64 13.28
C ILE A 131 -12.20 -20.24 14.59
N ARG A 132 -10.99 -19.85 15.02
CA ARG A 132 -10.41 -20.32 16.28
C ARG A 132 -11.31 -19.97 17.46
N ALA A 133 -11.82 -18.74 17.51
CA ALA A 133 -12.75 -18.28 18.54
C ALA A 133 -14.08 -19.06 18.53
N ALA A 134 -14.64 -19.32 17.35
CA ALA A 134 -15.83 -20.16 17.22
C ALA A 134 -15.62 -21.58 17.77
N ARG A 135 -14.47 -22.20 17.44
CA ARG A 135 -14.11 -23.52 17.97
C ARG A 135 -13.97 -23.53 19.48
N VAL A 136 -13.33 -22.51 20.05
CA VAL A 136 -13.22 -22.33 21.52
C VAL A 136 -14.60 -22.19 22.15
N ALA A 137 -15.50 -21.39 21.57
CA ALA A 137 -16.87 -21.23 22.06
C ALA A 137 -17.67 -22.54 22.05
N MET A 138 -17.45 -23.40 21.05
CA MET A 138 -18.05 -24.74 20.97
C MET A 138 -17.35 -25.78 21.85
N GLY A 139 -16.34 -25.41 22.65
CA GLY A 139 -15.56 -26.34 23.48
C GLY A 139 -14.71 -27.33 22.66
N MET A 140 -14.40 -26.98 21.41
CA MET A 140 -13.57 -27.79 20.52
C MET A 140 -12.09 -27.43 20.66
N ASP A 141 -11.21 -28.31 20.17
CA ASP A 141 -9.82 -27.95 19.96
C ASP A 141 -9.73 -26.69 19.06
N PRO A 142 -9.01 -25.63 19.46
CA PRO A 142 -8.93 -24.38 18.70
C PRO A 142 -8.34 -24.53 17.29
N GLY A 143 -7.68 -25.66 17.01
CA GLY A 143 -6.96 -25.91 15.77
C GLY A 143 -5.54 -25.37 15.78
N PRO A 144 -4.84 -25.48 14.64
CA PRO A 144 -3.47 -25.02 14.49
C PRO A 144 -3.30 -23.54 14.83
N GLU A 145 -2.10 -23.18 15.26
CA GLU A 145 -1.75 -21.79 15.50
C GLU A 145 -1.91 -20.95 14.23
N VAL A 146 -2.46 -19.74 14.39
CA VAL A 146 -2.62 -18.78 13.32
C VAL A 146 -1.46 -17.79 13.42
N PRO A 147 -0.77 -17.48 12.32
CA PRO A 147 0.22 -16.40 12.31
C PRO A 147 -0.37 -15.09 12.85
N SER A 148 0.42 -14.38 13.67
CA SER A 148 0.05 -13.08 14.23
C SER A 148 -0.32 -12.10 13.12
N ILE A 149 -1.38 -11.33 13.35
CA ILE A 149 -1.79 -10.19 12.50
C ILE A 149 -1.20 -8.88 13.01
N ASP A 150 -1.23 -7.86 12.17
CA ASP A 150 -0.62 -6.55 12.43
C ASP A 150 -1.18 -5.89 13.69
N GLY A 151 -0.28 -5.42 14.55
CA GLY A 151 -0.64 -4.72 15.79
C GLY A 151 -1.28 -5.60 16.88
N GLN A 152 -1.55 -6.89 16.63
CA GLN A 152 -2.20 -7.78 17.59
C GLN A 152 -1.38 -7.92 18.89
N LYS A 153 -0.06 -8.15 18.77
CA LYS A 153 0.84 -8.27 19.92
C LYS A 153 0.89 -6.98 20.76
N ALA A 154 0.97 -5.84 20.09
CA ALA A 154 1.00 -4.53 20.75
C ALA A 154 -0.35 -4.20 21.42
N ALA A 155 -1.46 -4.67 20.84
CA ALA A 155 -2.79 -4.43 21.38
C ALA A 155 -3.11 -5.25 22.64
N GLY A 156 -2.38 -6.32 22.88
CA GLY A 156 -2.57 -7.18 24.06
C GLY A 156 -3.87 -7.97 24.01
N SER A 157 -4.29 -8.49 25.16
CA SER A 157 -5.51 -9.29 25.28
C SER A 157 -6.19 -9.10 26.63
N VAL A 158 -7.51 -9.32 26.65
CA VAL A 158 -8.29 -9.40 27.87
C VAL A 158 -7.87 -10.64 28.66
N THR A 159 -7.50 -10.46 29.93
CA THR A 159 -7.00 -11.55 30.79
C THR A 159 -7.94 -11.93 31.93
N GLU A 160 -8.97 -11.13 32.18
CA GLU A 160 -9.93 -11.31 33.27
C GLU A 160 -11.31 -10.81 32.88
N ASP A 161 -12.34 -11.37 33.50
CA ASP A 161 -13.72 -10.91 33.31
C ASP A 161 -13.89 -9.52 33.92
N ARG A 162 -14.54 -8.62 33.18
CA ARG A 162 -14.84 -7.28 33.67
C ARG A 162 -16.15 -6.76 33.10
N GLU A 163 -16.95 -6.16 33.97
CA GLU A 163 -18.19 -5.46 33.62
C GLU A 163 -18.12 -4.04 34.19
N VAL A 164 -18.45 -3.05 33.35
CA VAL A 164 -18.47 -1.63 33.72
C VAL A 164 -19.78 -0.99 33.28
N GLU A 165 -20.21 0.05 34.00
CA GLU A 165 -21.33 0.89 33.59
C GLU A 165 -20.80 2.08 32.79
N PHE A 166 -21.22 2.19 31.54
CA PHE A 166 -20.78 3.22 30.60
C PHE A 166 -22.00 3.81 29.89
N GLU A 167 -22.21 5.12 30.01
CA GLU A 167 -23.34 5.84 29.39
C GLU A 167 -24.72 5.21 29.69
N GLY A 168 -24.91 4.72 30.93
CA GLY A 168 -26.16 4.08 31.39
C GLY A 168 -26.40 2.66 30.87
N ARG A 169 -25.36 2.02 30.30
CA ARG A 169 -25.40 0.64 29.82
C ARG A 169 -24.27 -0.18 30.45
N LYS A 170 -24.48 -1.48 30.59
CA LYS A 170 -23.46 -2.42 31.05
C LYS A 170 -22.63 -2.90 29.86
N VAL A 171 -21.34 -2.65 29.89
CA VAL A 171 -20.37 -3.16 28.92
C VAL A 171 -19.48 -4.16 29.63
N ALA A 172 -19.32 -5.34 29.05
CA ALA A 172 -18.47 -6.40 29.56
C ALA A 172 -17.40 -6.84 28.56
N ALA A 173 -16.27 -7.29 29.10
CA ALA A 173 -15.17 -7.96 28.41
C ALA A 173 -14.77 -9.25 29.16
N SER A 174 -14.32 -10.27 28.44
CA SER A 174 -13.90 -11.55 29.02
C SER A 174 -12.79 -12.20 28.17
N PRO A 175 -11.86 -12.97 28.79
CA PRO A 175 -10.97 -13.88 28.05
C PRO A 175 -11.72 -15.07 27.43
N ASN A 176 -12.93 -15.39 27.92
CA ASN A 176 -13.68 -16.58 27.53
C ASN A 176 -15.02 -16.22 26.84
N PRO A 177 -15.50 -17.06 25.91
CA PRO A 177 -16.81 -16.89 25.31
C PRO A 177 -17.94 -17.10 26.33
N SER A 178 -18.98 -16.29 26.24
CA SER A 178 -20.20 -16.48 27.02
C SER A 178 -21.41 -15.86 26.30
N SER A 179 -22.61 -16.15 26.78
CA SER A 179 -23.83 -15.45 26.32
C SER A 179 -23.81 -13.95 26.64
N HIS A 180 -23.02 -13.51 27.61
CA HIS A 180 -22.86 -12.10 27.97
C HIS A 180 -21.80 -11.38 27.14
N THR A 181 -20.88 -12.13 26.51
CA THR A 181 -19.77 -11.61 25.70
C THR A 181 -19.68 -12.36 24.36
N PRO A 182 -20.69 -12.30 23.49
CA PRO A 182 -20.72 -13.11 22.27
C PRO A 182 -19.82 -12.58 21.16
N ASN A 183 -19.30 -11.34 21.27
CA ASN A 183 -18.55 -10.69 20.20
C ASN A 183 -17.05 -10.89 20.41
N TYR A 184 -16.41 -11.68 19.56
CA TYR A 184 -14.96 -11.82 19.58
C TYR A 184 -14.28 -10.70 18.79
N TYR A 185 -13.10 -10.27 19.26
CA TYR A 185 -12.15 -9.50 18.47
C TYR A 185 -10.78 -10.14 18.54
N PRO A 186 -10.08 -10.35 17.40
CA PRO A 186 -8.78 -11.01 17.37
C PRO A 186 -7.64 -10.16 17.96
N GLY A 187 -7.87 -8.88 18.23
CA GLY A 187 -6.83 -7.93 18.62
C GLY A 187 -6.17 -7.29 17.41
N GLY A 188 -5.69 -6.06 17.52
CA GLY A 188 -5.10 -5.33 16.40
C GLY A 188 -5.35 -3.84 16.49
N ARG A 189 -5.28 -3.14 15.34
CA ARG A 189 -5.49 -1.68 15.27
C ARG A 189 -6.79 -1.37 14.54
N VAL A 190 -7.55 -0.41 15.08
CA VAL A 190 -8.75 0.14 14.46
C VAL A 190 -8.63 1.66 14.45
N ALA A 191 -8.69 2.26 13.26
CA ALA A 191 -8.51 3.71 13.08
C ALA A 191 -7.29 4.26 13.86
N GLY A 192 -6.14 3.59 13.70
CA GLY A 192 -4.89 3.96 14.34
C GLY A 192 -4.73 3.60 15.82
N ARG A 193 -5.77 3.08 16.50
CA ARG A 193 -5.72 2.75 17.93
C ARG A 193 -5.69 1.24 18.19
N PRO A 194 -4.87 0.76 19.14
CA PRO A 194 -4.85 -0.64 19.51
C PRO A 194 -6.13 -1.04 20.26
N VAL A 195 -6.73 -2.17 19.89
CA VAL A 195 -7.90 -2.77 20.53
C VAL A 195 -7.51 -4.17 21.02
N PRO A 196 -7.62 -4.49 22.33
CA PRO A 196 -7.20 -5.78 22.86
C PRO A 196 -7.98 -6.96 22.28
N ALA A 197 -7.32 -8.10 22.10
CA ALA A 197 -7.99 -9.35 21.76
C ALA A 197 -8.90 -9.81 22.91
N GLY A 198 -10.10 -10.30 22.64
CA GLY A 198 -11.00 -10.77 23.69
C GLY A 198 -12.45 -10.91 23.23
N TRP A 199 -13.29 -11.31 24.19
CA TRP A 199 -14.75 -11.42 24.02
C TRP A 199 -15.44 -10.22 24.66
N TYR A 200 -16.44 -9.67 23.99
CA TYR A 200 -17.10 -8.44 24.37
C TYR A 200 -18.62 -8.57 24.30
N SER A 201 -19.30 -7.91 25.23
CA SER A 201 -20.76 -7.78 25.24
C SER A 201 -21.30 -7.08 24.00
N GLU A 202 -20.59 -6.07 23.53
CA GLU A 202 -20.89 -5.32 22.32
C GLU A 202 -19.61 -5.00 21.56
N PRO A 203 -19.68 -4.89 20.21
CA PRO A 203 -18.53 -4.64 19.38
C PRO A 203 -18.16 -3.15 19.35
N TRP A 204 -17.71 -2.60 20.48
CA TRP A 204 -17.46 -1.17 20.70
C TRP A 204 -16.42 -0.54 19.74
N TRP A 205 -15.61 -1.35 19.07
CA TRP A 205 -14.66 -0.91 18.03
C TRP A 205 -15.30 -0.75 16.64
N LYS A 206 -16.40 -1.46 16.33
CA LYS A 206 -17.02 -1.48 14.99
C LYS A 206 -17.38 -0.07 14.49
N PRO A 207 -17.92 0.86 15.30
CA PRO A 207 -18.18 2.22 14.83
C PRO A 207 -16.93 2.95 14.32
N ALA A 208 -15.78 2.80 14.99
CA ALA A 208 -14.53 3.41 14.56
C ALA A 208 -13.94 2.74 13.31
N LEU A 209 -14.16 1.44 13.14
CA LEU A 209 -13.79 0.71 11.92
C LEU A 209 -14.55 1.25 10.70
N VAL A 210 -15.84 1.54 10.85
CA VAL A 210 -16.69 2.04 9.76
C VAL A 210 -16.46 3.53 9.51
N ALA A 211 -16.43 4.34 10.56
CA ALA A 211 -16.33 5.80 10.45
C ALA A 211 -14.89 6.30 10.24
N GLY A 212 -13.88 5.46 10.48
CA GLY A 212 -12.47 5.86 10.46
C GLY A 212 -12.06 6.79 11.62
N ALA A 213 -12.96 7.05 12.57
CA ALA A 213 -12.74 7.95 13.68
C ALA A 213 -13.35 7.41 14.98
N TRP A 214 -12.70 7.70 16.11
CA TRP A 214 -13.15 7.29 17.44
C TRP A 214 -14.06 8.34 18.06
N GLY A 215 -15.13 7.89 18.74
CA GLY A 215 -16.03 8.77 19.46
C GLY A 215 -15.39 9.36 20.72
N LEU A 216 -15.91 10.50 21.20
CA LEU A 216 -15.41 11.19 22.39
C LEU A 216 -15.43 10.29 23.65
N GLY A 217 -16.41 9.38 23.76
CA GLY A 217 -16.55 8.46 24.88
C GLY A 217 -15.61 7.25 24.86
N SER A 218 -14.98 6.93 23.72
CA SER A 218 -14.22 5.68 23.56
C SER A 218 -12.98 5.61 24.46
N MET A 219 -12.35 6.75 24.76
CA MET A 219 -11.22 6.81 25.72
C MET A 219 -11.68 6.50 27.15
N MET A 220 -12.83 7.01 27.57
CA MET A 220 -13.38 6.75 28.90
C MET A 220 -13.81 5.29 29.04
N LEU A 221 -14.47 4.74 28.02
CA LEU A 221 -14.77 3.31 27.97
C LEU A 221 -13.48 2.48 28.05
N PHE A 222 -12.47 2.80 27.25
CA PHE A 222 -11.19 2.10 27.30
C PHE A 222 -10.54 2.16 28.69
N SER A 223 -10.48 3.35 29.29
CA SER A 223 -9.89 3.54 30.62
C SER A 223 -10.62 2.72 31.68
N THR A 224 -11.95 2.82 31.74
CA THR A 224 -12.76 2.09 32.71
C THR A 224 -12.67 0.58 32.52
N MET A 225 -12.65 0.11 31.27
CA MET A 225 -12.59 -1.31 30.94
C MET A 225 -11.19 -1.90 31.13
N PHE A 226 -10.10 -1.21 30.80
CA PHE A 226 -8.78 -1.87 30.73
C PHE A 226 -7.75 -1.34 31.73
N SER A 227 -8.07 -0.32 32.52
CA SER A 227 -7.16 0.18 33.56
C SER A 227 -6.71 -0.96 34.49
N GLY A 228 -5.39 -1.09 34.65
CA GLY A 228 -4.74 -2.08 35.51
C GLY A 228 -4.80 -3.53 35.01
N MET A 229 -5.34 -3.81 33.82
CA MET A 229 -5.43 -5.18 33.30
C MET A 229 -4.06 -5.66 32.77
N ALA A 230 -3.54 -6.75 33.33
CA ALA A 230 -2.18 -7.23 33.05
C ALA A 230 -1.93 -7.55 31.56
N GLY A 231 -2.93 -8.02 30.82
CA GLY A 231 -2.82 -8.33 29.40
C GLY A 231 -2.90 -7.13 28.45
N VAL A 232 -3.19 -5.93 28.96
CA VAL A 232 -3.27 -4.69 28.17
C VAL A 232 -2.12 -3.76 28.60
N PRO A 233 -1.01 -3.71 27.86
CA PRO A 233 0.23 -3.10 28.33
C PRO A 233 0.25 -1.57 28.25
N TYR A 234 -0.87 -0.92 27.94
CA TYR A 234 -0.97 0.52 27.71
C TYR A 234 -2.20 1.12 28.38
N GLY A 235 -2.06 2.38 28.81
CA GLY A 235 -3.14 3.17 29.41
C GLY A 235 -4.01 3.89 28.39
N ALA A 236 -5.01 4.61 28.90
CA ALA A 236 -5.97 5.35 28.08
C ALA A 236 -5.33 6.50 27.29
N GLU A 237 -4.29 7.13 27.83
CA GLU A 237 -3.52 8.19 27.17
C GLU A 237 -2.80 7.65 25.93
N ALA A 238 -2.13 6.51 26.07
CA ALA A 238 -1.46 5.84 24.96
C ALA A 238 -2.47 5.35 23.92
N PHE A 239 -3.62 4.79 24.35
CA PHE A 239 -4.72 4.47 23.44
C PHE A 239 -5.19 5.72 22.67
N ALA A 240 -5.40 6.85 23.35
CA ALA A 240 -5.89 8.09 22.74
C ALA A 240 -4.93 8.67 21.69
N GLN A 241 -3.63 8.56 21.95
CA GLN A 241 -2.56 8.97 21.04
C GLN A 241 -2.40 8.04 19.83
N GLY A 242 -3.17 6.95 19.76
CA GLY A 242 -2.99 5.95 18.72
C GLY A 242 -1.74 5.12 18.94
N GLY A 243 -1.38 4.84 20.21
CA GLY A 243 -0.43 3.82 20.66
C GLY A 243 0.67 3.49 19.66
N ASP A 244 1.58 4.42 19.41
CA ASP A 244 2.91 4.07 18.92
C ASP A 244 3.86 4.06 20.11
N THR A 245 3.91 2.92 20.80
CA THR A 245 5.03 2.57 21.66
C THR A 245 5.87 1.52 20.95
N GLY A 246 6.44 1.87 19.79
CA GLY A 246 7.73 1.36 19.33
C GLY A 246 7.87 -0.17 19.20
N ALA A 247 6.82 -0.88 18.80
CA ALA A 247 6.88 -2.32 18.59
C ALA A 247 6.30 -2.69 17.22
N GLY A 248 7.12 -2.52 16.16
CA GLY A 248 7.02 -3.39 14.98
C GLY A 248 6.99 -2.73 13.60
N ASP A 249 6.92 -1.41 13.45
CA ASP A 249 7.10 -0.76 12.14
C ASP A 249 8.56 -0.31 11.95
N SER A 250 9.47 -1.27 12.10
CA SER A 250 10.77 -1.20 11.44
C SER A 250 10.57 -1.84 10.08
N GLY A 251 9.91 -1.11 9.18
CA GLY A 251 10.04 -1.36 7.77
C GLY A 251 11.53 -1.41 7.45
N ASP A 252 11.98 -2.60 7.04
CA ASP A 252 13.06 -2.85 6.09
C ASP A 252 13.91 -1.61 5.78
N GLN A 253 14.69 -1.19 6.76
CA GLN A 253 15.74 -0.21 6.55
C GLN A 253 16.93 -1.03 6.11
N GLY A 254 16.91 -1.34 4.81
CA GLY A 254 17.97 -2.04 4.12
C GLY A 254 19.32 -1.46 4.53
N ASP A 255 20.10 -2.35 5.15
CA ASP A 255 21.55 -2.42 5.14
C ASP A 255 22.20 -1.44 4.15
N SER A 256 22.46 -0.23 4.63
CA SER A 256 23.35 0.72 3.97
C SER A 256 24.72 0.52 4.59
N GLY A 257 25.42 -0.49 4.08
CA GLY A 257 26.77 -0.83 4.46
C GLY A 257 27.71 0.39 4.41
N ASP A 258 28.51 0.47 5.48
CA ASP A 258 29.90 0.89 5.50
C ASP A 258 30.46 1.53 4.20
N GLN A 259 30.61 2.86 4.21
CA GLN A 259 31.66 3.52 3.43
C GLN A 259 32.01 4.88 4.08
N GLY A 260 32.63 4.81 5.25
CA GLY A 260 33.40 5.92 5.78
C GLY A 260 34.83 5.85 5.27
N ASP A 261 35.33 6.96 4.73
CA ASP A 261 36.74 7.26 4.40
C ASP A 261 37.20 6.99 2.96
N SER A 262 37.14 8.02 2.12
CA SER A 262 38.26 8.45 1.26
C SER A 262 38.00 9.88 0.78
N GLY A 263 39.04 10.70 0.85
CA GLY A 263 38.93 12.16 0.71
C GLY A 263 38.82 12.71 -0.70
N ASP A 264 38.70 14.03 -0.67
CA ASP A 264 39.38 15.01 -1.53
C ASP A 264 38.58 15.68 -2.67
N GLN A 265 38.83 17.00 -2.76
CA GLN A 265 38.69 17.92 -3.89
C GLN A 265 37.32 18.59 -4.14
N GLY A 266 37.15 19.75 -3.48
CA GLY A 266 37.08 21.05 -4.16
C GLY A 266 35.90 21.33 -5.08
N MET A 267 34.94 22.12 -4.62
CA MET A 267 34.02 22.86 -5.50
C MET A 267 34.10 24.36 -5.20
N ASP A 268 34.73 25.06 -6.14
CA ASP A 268 34.76 26.50 -6.28
C ASP A 268 33.40 27.04 -6.74
N ALA A 269 33.18 28.29 -6.39
CA ALA A 269 31.93 28.99 -6.36
C ALA A 269 31.52 29.62 -7.70
N GLY A 270 30.20 29.81 -7.83
CA GLY A 270 29.56 30.86 -8.63
C GLY A 270 29.15 30.44 -10.04
N ASP A 271 28.10 30.98 -10.64
CA ASP A 271 27.00 31.84 -10.19
C ASP A 271 25.98 31.86 -11.36
N SER A 272 24.72 32.10 -10.99
CA SER A 272 23.63 32.74 -11.75
C SER A 272 23.15 32.22 -13.12
N GLY A 273 21.81 32.05 -13.22
CA GLY A 273 21.14 32.20 -14.52
C GLY A 273 19.76 31.55 -14.76
N ALA A 274 18.74 31.99 -14.02
CA ALA A 274 17.37 32.30 -14.49
C ALA A 274 16.47 31.29 -15.28
N ASP A 275 15.27 31.11 -14.70
CA ASP A 275 13.92 31.24 -15.32
C ASP A 275 13.30 30.06 -16.11
N GLN A 276 12.27 29.41 -15.52
CA GLN A 276 10.87 29.52 -15.99
C GLN A 276 9.89 28.57 -15.27
N GLY A 277 8.84 29.15 -14.69
CA GLY A 277 7.45 28.70 -14.93
C GLY A 277 6.86 27.61 -14.05
N SER A 278 6.67 27.87 -12.76
CA SER A 278 5.68 27.18 -11.92
C SER A 278 4.29 27.77 -12.18
N VAL A 279 3.33 26.95 -12.60
CA VAL A 279 1.90 27.32 -12.68
C VAL A 279 1.18 26.83 -11.44
N ASP A 280 0.52 27.78 -10.79
CA ASP A 280 -0.27 27.68 -9.58
C ASP A 280 -1.48 26.75 -9.74
N ASN A 281 -1.77 25.96 -8.69
CA ASN A 281 -3.12 25.47 -8.43
C ASN A 281 -3.41 25.54 -6.93
N THR A 282 -3.81 26.72 -6.48
CA THR A 282 -4.45 26.93 -5.19
C THR A 282 -5.57 27.95 -5.40
N ASP A 283 -6.80 27.47 -5.56
CA ASP A 283 -8.00 28.01 -4.90
C ASP A 283 -9.25 27.27 -5.42
N PHE A 284 -9.91 26.47 -4.57
CA PHE A 284 -11.36 26.53 -4.49
C PHE A 284 -11.80 26.08 -3.09
N THR A 285 -12.03 27.10 -2.28
CA THR A 285 -12.63 27.04 -0.95
C THR A 285 -14.09 26.55 -1.04
N ALA A 286 -14.51 25.77 -0.05
CA ALA A 286 -15.86 25.27 0.14
C ALA A 286 -16.83 26.38 0.63
N ASP A 287 -18.06 26.40 0.10
CA ASP A 287 -19.29 26.70 0.84
C ASP A 287 -20.54 26.27 0.05
N GLY A 288 -21.57 25.77 0.76
CA GLY A 288 -22.96 25.85 0.30
C GLY A 288 -23.63 24.62 -0.32
N GLY A 289 -24.12 23.73 0.56
CA GLY A 289 -25.45 23.09 0.53
C GLY A 289 -26.08 22.57 -0.77
N GLY A 290 -26.45 21.28 -0.76
CA GLY A 290 -27.40 20.72 -1.74
C GLY A 290 -27.45 19.20 -1.70
N SER A 291 -28.41 18.67 -0.97
CA SER A 291 -28.88 17.28 -1.03
C SER A 291 -29.29 16.89 -2.45
N ASP A 292 -28.66 15.84 -3.00
CA ASP A 292 -29.28 14.98 -4.01
C ASP A 292 -28.70 13.57 -3.88
N TYR A 293 -29.49 12.71 -3.24
CA TYR A 293 -29.34 11.27 -3.30
C TYR A 293 -29.58 10.84 -4.75
N GLY A 294 -28.50 10.45 -5.44
CA GLY A 294 -28.55 9.82 -6.75
C GLY A 294 -29.19 8.44 -6.66
N ASP A 295 -30.49 8.42 -6.95
CA ASP A 295 -31.27 7.32 -7.50
C ASP A 295 -30.46 6.52 -8.56
N PHE A 296 -30.20 5.25 -8.27
CA PHE A 296 -29.95 4.24 -9.30
C PHE A 296 -31.02 3.16 -9.18
N GLY A 297 -32.26 3.56 -9.45
CA GLY A 297 -33.33 2.67 -9.86
C GLY A 297 -33.04 2.01 -11.21
N GLY A 298 -33.34 0.71 -11.26
CA GLY A 298 -34.03 0.02 -12.35
C GLY A 298 -33.59 0.27 -13.79
N GLY A 299 -32.88 -0.71 -14.36
CA GLY A 299 -32.75 -0.87 -15.80
C GLY A 299 -32.94 -2.34 -16.20
N ASP A 300 -34.11 -2.63 -16.76
CA ASP A 300 -34.42 -3.83 -17.55
C ASP A 300 -33.36 -4.02 -18.67
N PHE A 301 -32.66 -5.15 -18.63
CA PHE A 301 -32.12 -5.80 -19.83
C PHE A 301 -32.52 -7.27 -19.67
N GLY A 302 -33.62 -7.72 -20.25
CA GLY A 302 -33.83 -7.75 -21.70
C GLY A 302 -33.29 -9.08 -22.21
N GLY A 303 -34.18 -10.07 -22.29
CA GLY A 303 -33.87 -11.46 -22.64
C GLY A 303 -33.12 -11.61 -23.97
N GLY A 304 -32.22 -12.60 -23.98
CA GLY A 304 -31.52 -13.08 -25.16
C GLY A 304 -31.34 -14.59 -25.05
N ASP A 305 -32.19 -15.30 -25.79
CA ASP A 305 -32.11 -16.72 -26.10
C ASP A 305 -30.74 -17.06 -26.68
N PHE A 306 -29.93 -17.86 -25.96
CA PHE A 306 -28.75 -18.50 -26.54
C PHE A 306 -29.07 -19.97 -26.75
N GLY A 307 -29.63 -20.21 -27.93
CA GLY A 307 -29.84 -21.52 -28.52
C GLY A 307 -28.55 -22.33 -28.58
N GLY A 308 -28.77 -23.65 -28.56
CA GLY A 308 -27.72 -24.66 -28.59
C GLY A 308 -26.88 -24.64 -29.87
N PHE A 309 -25.67 -25.15 -29.70
CA PHE A 309 -24.83 -25.60 -30.80
C PHE A 309 -24.35 -27.01 -30.46
N ASP A 310 -24.99 -27.99 -31.08
CA ASP A 310 -24.34 -29.23 -31.53
C ASP A 310 -23.30 -28.84 -32.58
N PHE A 311 -22.03 -29.20 -32.38
CA PHE A 311 -21.08 -29.75 -33.36
C PHE A 311 -19.85 -30.30 -32.62
#